data_AF-A0A1M3BCE1-F1
#
_entry.id   AF-A0A1M3BCE1-F1
#
_cell.length_a   1.000
_cell.length_b   1.000
_cell.length_c   1.000
_cell.angle_alpha   90.00
_cell.angle_beta   90.00
_cell.angle_gamma   90.00
#
_symmetry.space_group_name_H-M   'P 1'
#
loop_
_entity.id
_entity.type
_entity.pdbx_description
1 polymer ?
#
loop_
_entity_poly.entity_id
_entity_poly.type
_entity_poly.pdbx_seq_one_letter_code
_entity_poly.pdbx_strand_id
1 'polypeptide(L)'
;MPKELSEKDFIQDNIPKNPKPFWFWVFVLTVFVLSIYTLISIQTKDLSKSFEHNRFLQVTNREISLFLWQFPEYMRANLRQKTGYLPAFQGLSGVTMLPELADDYASAPPDVLYMYHTWKRLLGKDWMNRPIYGKELKKFLTQLPEWTPSFWKKAPDSYKKIINHLDIYLDKNLNKLSFDELPLMVRQAFQGWKNFFIEGDEINQLRVEKDKLITFLHLYPNYQRNYWFNLIKDRYPNYLKFSSSNNLPKDSMAPFLKVAYFNFFKAKEFETKIGTN
;
A
#
# COMPACT_ATOMS: atom_id res chain seq x y z
N MET A 1 -57.81 55.79 -32.69
CA MET A 1 -56.98 54.73 -33.31
C MET A 1 -55.77 54.51 -32.42
N PRO A 2 -55.47 53.29 -31.97
CA PRO A 2 -54.26 53.06 -31.19
C PRO A 2 -53.04 53.18 -32.09
N LYS A 3 -51.97 53.77 -31.55
CA LYS A 3 -50.70 54.01 -32.23
C LYS A 3 -49.99 52.65 -32.40
N GLU A 4 -49.76 52.21 -33.64
CA GLU A 4 -48.98 50.99 -33.90
C GLU A 4 -47.54 51.21 -33.41
N LEU A 5 -47.07 50.27 -32.57
CA LEU A 5 -45.69 50.23 -32.10
C LEU A 5 -44.79 49.89 -33.28
N SER A 6 -43.82 50.76 -33.55
CA SER A 6 -42.83 50.58 -34.62
C SER A 6 -41.76 49.58 -34.17
N GLU A 7 -41.23 48.75 -35.07
CA GLU A 7 -40.10 47.82 -34.82
C GLU A 7 -38.90 48.51 -34.13
N LYS A 8 -38.75 49.82 -34.32
CA LYS A 8 -37.70 50.63 -33.67
C LYS A 8 -37.88 50.78 -32.15
N ASP A 9 -39.08 50.59 -31.63
CA ASP A 9 -39.37 50.62 -30.19
C ASP A 9 -39.01 49.29 -29.50
N PHE A 10 -38.76 48.21 -30.27
CA PHE A 10 -38.41 46.89 -29.74
C PHE A 10 -36.89 46.63 -29.65
N ILE A 11 -36.07 47.46 -30.30
CA ILE A 11 -34.60 47.37 -30.19
C ILE A 11 -34.15 48.37 -29.14
N GLN A 12 -34.26 47.99 -27.87
CA GLN A 12 -33.54 48.68 -26.81
C GLN A 12 -32.04 48.37 -26.95
N ASP A 13 -31.31 49.23 -27.67
CA ASP A 13 -29.84 49.27 -27.71
C ASP A 13 -29.23 49.77 -26.37
N ASN A 14 -29.75 49.28 -25.25
CA ASN A 14 -29.19 49.49 -23.91
C ASN A 14 -28.24 48.35 -23.52
N ILE A 15 -27.48 47.84 -24.50
CA ILE A 15 -26.30 47.03 -24.20
C ILE A 15 -25.18 48.02 -23.86
N PRO A 16 -24.61 48.02 -22.63
CA PRO A 16 -23.57 48.97 -22.26
C PRO A 16 -22.41 48.91 -23.27
N LYS A 17 -22.14 50.08 -23.86
CA LYS A 17 -21.31 50.31 -25.06
C LYS A 17 -19.80 50.21 -24.80
N ASN A 18 -19.37 49.32 -23.90
CA ASN A 18 -17.95 49.04 -23.69
C ASN A 18 -17.70 47.67 -23.03
N PRO A 19 -17.98 46.54 -23.72
CA PRO A 19 -17.32 45.31 -23.34
C PRO A 19 -15.82 45.54 -23.57
N LYS A 20 -15.01 45.50 -22.49
CA LYS A 20 -13.56 45.55 -22.62
C LYS A 20 -13.12 44.61 -23.75
N PRO A 21 -12.14 45.00 -24.59
CA PRO A 21 -11.78 44.22 -25.77
C PRO A 21 -11.49 42.78 -25.35
N PHE A 22 -11.91 41.80 -26.16
CA PHE A 22 -11.74 40.37 -25.87
C PHE A 22 -10.33 40.02 -25.33
N TRP A 23 -9.30 40.66 -25.91
CA TRP A 23 -7.90 40.56 -25.48
C TRP A 23 -7.62 40.94 -24.03
N PHE A 24 -8.36 41.90 -23.46
CA PHE A 24 -8.28 42.24 -22.05
C PHE A 24 -8.68 41.06 -21.16
N TRP A 25 -9.77 40.37 -21.50
CA TRP A 25 -10.23 39.21 -20.74
C TRP A 25 -9.31 38.00 -20.91
N VAL A 26 -8.76 37.79 -22.11
CA VAL A 26 -7.70 36.78 -22.33
C VAL A 26 -6.47 37.08 -21.49
N PHE A 27 -6.04 38.34 -21.42
CA PHE A 27 -4.92 38.75 -20.57
C PHE A 27 -5.21 38.52 -19.09
N VAL A 28 -6.37 38.92 -18.59
CA VAL A 28 -6.79 38.70 -17.20
C VAL A 28 -6.83 37.21 -16.86
N LEU A 29 -7.41 36.38 -17.73
CA LEU A 29 -7.45 34.93 -17.54
C LEU A 29 -6.05 34.32 -17.56
N THR A 30 -5.18 34.76 -18.48
CA THR A 30 -3.80 34.28 -18.57
C THR A 30 -3.00 34.64 -17.32
N VAL A 31 -3.11 35.87 -16.84
CA VAL A 31 -2.47 36.32 -15.59
C VAL A 31 -3.00 35.55 -14.39
N PHE A 32 -4.30 35.27 -14.35
CA PHE A 32 -4.95 34.49 -13.28
C PHE A 32 -4.51 33.02 -13.28
N VAL A 33 -4.46 32.38 -14.45
CA VAL A 33 -3.97 30.99 -14.58
C VAL A 33 -2.49 30.92 -14.23
N LEU A 34 -1.68 31.87 -14.71
CA LEU A 34 -0.26 31.96 -14.38
C LEU A 34 -0.06 32.15 -12.88
N SER A 35 -0.82 33.04 -12.23
CA SER A 35 -0.68 33.29 -10.79
C SER A 35 -1.05 32.07 -9.95
N ILE A 36 -2.14 31.37 -10.31
CA ILE A 36 -2.49 30.09 -9.69
C ILE A 36 -1.37 29.07 -9.89
N TYR A 37 -0.84 28.96 -11.10
CA TYR A 37 0.24 28.02 -11.41
C TYR A 37 1.52 28.33 -10.63
N THR A 38 1.94 29.60 -10.51
CA THR A 38 3.11 29.98 -9.70
C THR A 38 2.88 29.72 -8.22
N LEU A 39 1.70 30.06 -7.69
CA LEU A 39 1.36 29.77 -6.29
C LEU A 39 1.43 28.26 -5.99
N ILE A 40 0.82 27.43 -6.84
CA ILE A 40 0.87 25.97 -6.73
C ILE A 40 2.33 25.49 -6.87
N SER A 41 3.08 26.00 -7.84
CA SER A 41 4.47 25.58 -8.06
C SER A 41 5.41 25.93 -6.90
N ILE A 42 5.22 27.06 -6.24
CA ILE A 42 6.02 27.46 -5.08
C ILE A 42 5.68 26.55 -3.89
N GLN A 43 4.39 26.35 -3.62
CA GLN A 43 3.94 25.48 -2.55
C GLN A 43 4.43 24.03 -2.74
N THR A 44 4.38 23.51 -3.97
CA THR A 44 4.88 22.15 -4.25
C THR A 44 6.39 22.04 -4.08
N LYS A 45 7.16 23.08 -4.42
CA LYS A 45 8.62 23.13 -4.20
C LYS A 45 9.00 23.20 -2.72
N ASP A 46 8.28 23.98 -1.91
CA ASP A 46 8.55 24.08 -0.48
C ASP A 46 8.16 22.81 0.26
N LEU A 47 7.02 22.21 -0.12
CA LEU A 47 6.65 20.87 0.34
C LEU A 47 7.70 19.85 -0.07
N SER A 48 8.08 19.77 -1.35
CA SER A 48 9.07 18.80 -1.82
C SER A 48 10.41 18.94 -1.09
N LYS A 49 10.88 20.18 -0.86
CA LYS A 49 12.08 20.43 -0.03
C LYS A 49 11.91 19.93 1.41
N SER A 50 10.75 20.14 2.04
CA SER A 50 10.47 19.63 3.38
C SER A 50 10.47 18.10 3.42
N PHE A 51 9.90 17.45 2.40
CA PHE A 51 9.95 15.99 2.21
C PHE A 51 11.38 15.47 1.99
N GLU A 52 12.19 16.20 1.22
CA GLU A 52 13.60 15.83 0.95
C GLU A 52 14.48 15.90 2.20
N HIS A 53 14.22 16.82 3.13
CA HIS A 53 15.02 16.95 4.35
C HIS A 53 14.56 16.00 5.47
N ASN A 54 13.32 15.52 5.42
CA ASN A 54 12.79 14.64 6.47
C ASN A 54 12.83 13.16 6.04
N ARG A 55 13.85 12.42 6.51
CA ARG A 55 13.98 10.97 6.29
C ARG A 55 12.74 10.17 6.71
N PHE A 56 11.96 10.67 7.66
CA PHE A 56 10.71 10.01 8.06
C PHE A 56 9.68 9.98 6.93
N LEU A 57 9.66 10.99 6.05
CA LEU A 57 8.71 11.09 4.94
C LEU A 57 9.19 10.36 3.67
N GLN A 58 10.45 9.92 3.64
CA GLN A 58 11.06 9.23 2.50
C GLN A 58 10.69 7.74 2.47
N VAL A 59 9.39 7.47 2.34
CA VAL A 59 8.84 6.12 2.21
C VAL A 59 8.18 5.99 0.85
N THR A 60 8.57 5.03 0.02
CA THR A 60 7.96 4.90 -1.31
C THR A 60 6.63 4.15 -1.27
N ASN A 61 5.81 4.29 -2.32
CA ASN A 61 4.56 3.53 -2.45
C ASN A 61 4.82 2.01 -2.44
N ARG A 62 5.91 1.56 -3.05
CA ARG A 62 6.38 0.17 -3.00
C ARG A 62 6.68 -0.28 -1.59
N GLU A 63 7.43 0.52 -0.83
CA GLU A 63 7.77 0.20 0.55
C GLU A 63 6.54 0.17 1.47
N ILE A 64 5.67 1.18 1.39
CA ILE A 64 4.48 1.24 2.25
C ILE A 64 3.50 0.10 1.94
N SER A 65 3.45 -0.39 0.69
CA SER A 65 2.60 -1.53 0.33
C SER A 65 2.92 -2.78 1.15
N LEU A 66 4.20 -3.02 1.49
CA LEU A 66 4.62 -4.16 2.32
C LEU A 66 4.00 -4.11 3.71
N PHE A 67 3.93 -2.92 4.28
CA PHE A 67 3.25 -2.67 5.55
C PHE A 67 1.73 -2.86 5.41
N LEU A 68 1.13 -2.31 4.35
CA LEU A 68 -0.32 -2.37 4.14
C LEU A 68 -0.83 -3.82 4.01
N TRP A 69 -0.04 -4.74 3.44
CA TRP A 69 -0.41 -6.16 3.41
C TRP A 69 -0.60 -6.80 4.78
N GLN A 70 0.11 -6.32 5.81
CA GLN A 70 -0.01 -6.83 7.18
C GLN A 70 -1.03 -6.05 8.01
N PHE A 71 -1.29 -4.79 7.64
CA PHE A 71 -2.23 -3.90 8.31
C PHE A 71 -3.29 -3.38 7.32
N PRO A 72 -4.18 -4.27 6.84
CA PRO A 72 -5.14 -3.94 5.79
C PRO A 72 -6.08 -2.80 6.19
N GLU A 73 -6.30 -2.54 7.47
CA GLU A 73 -7.12 -1.43 7.95
C GLU A 73 -6.61 -0.05 7.51
N TYR A 74 -5.33 0.08 7.17
CA TYR A 74 -4.74 1.31 6.61
C TYR A 74 -4.74 1.33 5.08
N MET A 75 -5.22 0.29 4.42
CA MET A 75 -5.39 0.34 2.97
C MET A 75 -6.40 1.42 2.61
N ARG A 76 -6.14 2.14 1.52
CA ARG A 76 -7.04 3.18 1.00
C ARG A 76 -8.45 2.64 0.75
N ALA A 77 -8.58 1.38 0.36
CA ALA A 77 -9.86 0.67 0.20
C ALA A 77 -10.75 0.72 1.46
N ASN A 78 -10.14 0.63 2.64
CA ASN A 78 -10.83 0.46 3.93
C ASN A 78 -11.07 1.79 4.66
N LEU A 79 -10.58 2.91 4.12
CA LEU A 79 -10.77 4.23 4.72
C LEU A 79 -12.03 4.93 4.18
N ARG A 80 -12.77 5.56 5.10
CA ARG A 80 -13.96 6.36 4.78
C ARG A 80 -13.61 7.65 4.03
N GLN A 81 -12.52 8.31 4.40
CA GLN A 81 -12.03 9.53 3.77
C GLN A 81 -10.77 9.22 2.95
N LYS A 82 -10.86 9.46 1.63
CA LYS A 82 -9.80 9.10 0.66
C LYS A 82 -9.07 10.31 0.07
N THR A 83 -9.38 11.53 0.50
CA THR A 83 -8.77 12.75 -0.03
C THR A 83 -7.29 12.82 0.35
N GLY A 84 -6.38 12.81 -0.64
CA GLY A 84 -4.93 12.92 -0.44
C GLY A 84 -4.21 11.68 0.13
N TYR A 85 -4.93 10.71 0.69
CA TYR A 85 -4.37 9.53 1.34
C TYR A 85 -3.94 8.42 0.35
N LEU A 86 -2.66 8.09 0.25
CA LEU A 86 -2.15 7.01 -0.62
C LEU A 86 -2.68 7.10 -2.06
N PRO A 87 -2.47 8.22 -2.77
CA PRO A 87 -3.05 8.45 -4.09
C PRO A 87 -2.56 7.45 -5.15
N ALA A 88 -1.42 6.78 -4.94
CA ALA A 88 -0.97 5.71 -5.83
C ALA A 88 -1.85 4.46 -5.74
N PHE A 89 -2.58 4.23 -4.65
CA PHE A 89 -3.36 3.02 -4.39
C PHE A 89 -4.79 3.13 -4.94
N GLN A 90 -4.92 3.55 -6.19
CA GLN A 90 -6.21 3.72 -6.88
C GLN A 90 -6.56 2.54 -7.80
N GLY A 91 -5.73 1.50 -7.85
CA GLY A 91 -5.94 0.34 -8.72
C GLY A 91 -7.10 -0.56 -8.28
N LEU A 92 -7.01 -1.86 -8.59
CA LEU A 92 -8.07 -2.84 -8.29
C LEU A 92 -8.49 -2.75 -6.82
N SER A 93 -9.78 -2.43 -6.61
CA SER A 93 -10.41 -2.26 -5.30
C SER A 93 -9.75 -1.24 -4.37
N GLY A 94 -8.84 -0.39 -4.84
CA GLY A 94 -8.04 0.52 -4.01
C GLY A 94 -7.00 -0.18 -3.13
N VAL A 95 -6.63 -1.42 -3.50
CA VAL A 95 -5.65 -2.27 -2.81
C VAL A 95 -4.32 -2.27 -3.56
N THR A 96 -4.36 -2.25 -4.89
CA THR A 96 -3.14 -2.23 -5.74
C THR A 96 -2.71 -0.80 -6.07
N MET A 97 -1.42 -0.61 -6.34
CA MET A 97 -0.86 0.69 -6.68
C MET A 97 -0.65 0.87 -8.19
N LEU A 98 -0.67 2.11 -8.65
CA LEU A 98 -0.27 2.48 -10.01
C LEU A 98 1.23 2.20 -10.18
N PRO A 99 1.64 1.37 -11.16
CA PRO A 99 3.04 0.96 -11.32
C PRO A 99 4.01 2.12 -11.52
N GLU A 100 3.57 3.17 -12.20
CA GLU A 100 4.39 4.34 -12.51
C GLU A 100 4.75 5.14 -11.26
N LEU A 101 3.91 5.06 -10.23
CA LEU A 101 4.08 5.79 -8.96
C LEU A 101 4.72 4.93 -7.87
N ALA A 102 5.09 3.67 -8.16
CA ALA A 102 5.54 2.73 -7.15
C ALA A 102 6.81 3.19 -6.41
N ASP A 103 7.72 3.88 -7.12
CA ASP A 103 8.97 4.38 -6.55
C ASP A 103 8.88 5.85 -6.06
N ASP A 104 7.71 6.50 -6.24
CA ASP A 104 7.44 7.83 -5.69
C ASP A 104 7.18 7.76 -4.17
N TYR A 105 7.44 8.86 -3.47
CA TYR A 105 7.13 8.95 -2.04
C TYR A 105 5.63 8.86 -1.78
N ALA A 106 5.25 8.04 -0.82
CA ALA A 106 3.89 7.83 -0.40
C ALA A 106 3.37 9.06 0.35
N SER A 107 2.18 9.51 -0.02
CA SER A 107 1.46 10.53 0.75
C SER A 107 0.54 9.83 1.75
N ALA A 108 0.88 9.90 3.04
CA ALA A 108 0.08 9.31 4.12
C ALA A 108 0.16 10.20 5.39
N PRO A 109 -0.85 10.14 6.28
CA PRO A 109 -0.84 10.81 7.57
C PRO A 109 0.41 10.41 8.38
N PRO A 110 0.95 11.32 9.21
CA PRO A 110 2.13 11.05 10.01
C PRO A 110 2.01 9.78 10.86
N ASP A 111 0.83 9.50 11.42
CA ASP A 111 0.61 8.31 12.25
C ASP A 111 0.78 7.01 11.47
N VAL A 112 0.35 6.97 10.21
CA VAL A 112 0.51 5.78 9.35
C VAL A 112 1.98 5.59 8.98
N LEU A 113 2.69 6.67 8.65
CA LEU A 113 4.13 6.60 8.40
C LEU A 113 4.91 6.18 9.66
N TYR A 114 4.49 6.63 10.83
CA TYR A 114 5.07 6.25 12.10
C TYR A 114 4.89 4.75 12.38
N MET A 115 3.70 4.23 12.09
CA MET A 115 3.42 2.80 12.18
C MET A 115 4.22 1.99 11.16
N TYR A 116 4.36 2.47 9.92
CA TYR A 116 5.23 1.86 8.93
C TYR A 116 6.68 1.76 9.42
N HIS A 117 7.25 2.87 9.93
CA HIS A 117 8.64 2.86 10.41
C HIS A 117 8.83 1.93 11.60
N THR A 118 7.84 1.86 12.47
CA THR A 118 7.90 0.96 13.61
C THR A 118 7.76 -0.50 13.18
N TRP A 119 6.86 -0.80 12.25
CA TRP A 119 6.77 -2.10 11.61
C TRP A 119 8.10 -2.47 10.96
N LYS A 120 8.68 -1.60 10.13
CA LYS A 120 9.95 -1.82 9.42
C LYS A 120 11.08 -2.14 10.40
N ARG A 121 11.12 -1.44 11.55
CA ARG A 121 12.12 -1.64 12.60
C ARG A 121 11.93 -2.95 13.36
N LEU A 122 10.70 -3.29 13.74
CA LEU A 122 10.40 -4.38 14.67
C LEU A 122 10.07 -5.70 13.98
N LEU A 123 9.31 -5.65 12.89
CA LEU A 123 8.74 -6.83 12.20
C LEU A 123 9.22 -6.97 10.76
N GLY A 124 9.68 -5.89 10.12
CA GLY A 124 10.05 -5.88 8.70
C GLY A 124 11.22 -6.82 8.36
N LYS A 125 11.98 -7.28 9.35
CA LYS A 125 13.04 -8.30 9.18
C LYS A 125 12.56 -9.72 9.44
N ASP A 126 11.42 -9.89 10.08
CA ASP A 126 10.87 -11.20 10.44
C ASP A 126 10.23 -11.80 9.18
N TRP A 127 11.01 -12.61 8.46
CA TRP A 127 10.56 -13.35 7.28
C TRP A 127 10.27 -14.80 7.63
N MET A 128 9.10 -15.29 7.21
CA MET A 128 8.71 -16.68 7.39
C MET A 128 8.86 -17.40 6.07
N ASN A 129 9.79 -18.35 6.06
CA ASN A 129 10.30 -18.94 4.84
C ASN A 129 9.28 -19.89 4.20
N ARG A 130 8.46 -19.37 3.27
CA ARG A 130 7.41 -20.14 2.58
C ARG A 130 7.80 -20.43 1.12
N PRO A 131 7.36 -21.55 0.55
CA PRO A 131 7.57 -21.83 -0.87
C PRO A 131 7.06 -20.72 -1.77
N ILE A 132 7.84 -20.40 -2.80
CA ILE A 132 7.48 -19.46 -3.86
C ILE A 132 7.59 -20.24 -5.17
N TYR A 133 6.48 -20.80 -5.64
CA TYR A 133 6.49 -21.54 -6.91
C TYR A 133 6.48 -20.56 -8.08
N GLY A 134 7.28 -20.83 -9.13
CA GLY A 134 7.39 -19.93 -10.28
C GLY A 134 6.05 -19.60 -10.95
N LYS A 135 5.13 -20.57 -11.01
CA LYS A 135 3.76 -20.37 -11.52
C LYS A 135 2.96 -19.36 -10.69
N GLU A 136 3.05 -19.43 -9.36
CA GLU A 136 2.40 -18.45 -8.48
C GLU A 136 3.07 -17.09 -8.58
N LEU A 137 4.41 -17.05 -8.66
CA LEU A 137 5.15 -15.80 -8.84
C LEU A 137 4.78 -15.11 -10.15
N LYS A 138 4.59 -15.87 -11.24
CA LYS A 138 4.12 -15.32 -12.53
C LYS A 138 2.73 -14.72 -12.40
N LYS A 139 1.81 -15.37 -11.68
CA LYS A 139 0.47 -14.84 -11.39
C LYS A 139 0.55 -13.54 -10.57
N PHE A 140 1.39 -13.51 -9.54
CA PHE A 140 1.65 -12.31 -8.73
C PHE A 140 2.12 -11.14 -9.60
N LEU A 141 3.15 -11.34 -10.43
CA LEU A 141 3.71 -10.29 -11.28
C LEU A 141 2.76 -9.82 -12.38
N THR A 142 1.82 -10.68 -12.80
CA THR A 142 0.77 -10.31 -13.75
C THR A 142 -0.28 -9.41 -13.09
N GLN A 143 -0.61 -9.68 -11.82
CA GLN A 143 -1.62 -8.89 -11.08
C GLN A 143 -1.05 -7.61 -10.48
N LEU A 144 0.23 -7.63 -10.11
CA LEU A 144 0.95 -6.53 -9.47
C LEU A 144 2.19 -6.17 -10.31
N PRO A 145 1.98 -5.59 -11.51
CA PRO A 145 3.04 -5.28 -12.45
C PRO A 145 4.06 -4.27 -11.90
N GLU A 146 3.72 -3.53 -10.85
CA GLU A 146 4.68 -2.65 -10.19
C GLU A 146 5.91 -3.42 -9.69
N TRP A 147 5.80 -4.71 -9.38
CA TRP A 147 6.91 -5.55 -8.94
C TRP A 147 7.77 -6.11 -10.08
N THR A 148 7.41 -5.89 -11.34
CA THR A 148 8.24 -6.33 -12.46
C THR A 148 9.44 -5.40 -12.68
N PRO A 149 10.53 -5.91 -13.28
CA PRO A 149 11.67 -5.09 -13.68
C PRO A 149 11.35 -3.86 -14.53
N SER A 150 10.27 -3.89 -15.33
CA SER A 150 9.91 -2.76 -16.20
C SER A 150 9.47 -1.52 -15.42
N PHE A 151 8.90 -1.71 -14.23
CA PHE A 151 8.41 -0.64 -13.36
C PHE A 151 9.28 -0.41 -12.12
N TRP A 152 10.36 -1.18 -11.96
CA TRP A 152 11.26 -1.06 -10.82
C TRP A 152 12.68 -0.76 -11.30
N LYS A 153 13.00 0.54 -11.46
CA LYS A 153 14.29 1.00 -12.03
C LYS A 153 15.49 0.53 -11.21
N LYS A 154 15.31 0.40 -9.89
CA LYS A 154 16.34 -0.04 -8.93
C LYS A 154 16.37 -1.57 -8.71
N ALA A 155 15.63 -2.34 -9.49
CA ALA A 155 15.65 -3.80 -9.41
C ALA A 155 17.07 -4.35 -9.60
N PRO A 156 17.55 -5.29 -8.76
CA PRO A 156 18.84 -5.94 -8.94
C PRO A 156 18.91 -6.68 -10.28
N ASP A 157 20.07 -6.67 -10.95
CA ASP A 157 20.20 -7.28 -12.27
C ASP A 157 19.98 -8.81 -12.24
N SER A 158 20.36 -9.47 -11.14
CA SER A 158 20.06 -10.88 -10.91
C SER A 158 18.55 -11.14 -10.88
N TYR A 159 17.78 -10.29 -10.19
CA TYR A 159 16.32 -10.36 -10.21
C TYR A 159 15.75 -10.17 -11.62
N LYS A 160 16.25 -9.19 -12.38
CA LYS A 160 15.81 -8.97 -13.77
C LYS A 160 16.01 -10.22 -14.62
N LYS A 161 17.16 -10.89 -14.49
CA LYS A 161 17.47 -12.13 -15.22
C LYS A 161 16.50 -13.26 -14.87
N ILE A 162 16.20 -13.45 -13.58
CA ILE A 162 15.24 -14.48 -13.13
C ILE A 162 13.86 -14.20 -13.69
N ILE A 163 13.37 -12.96 -13.59
CA ILE A 163 12.02 -12.62 -14.06
C ILE A 163 11.89 -12.73 -15.58
N ASN A 164 12.91 -12.32 -16.35
CA ASN A 164 12.89 -12.44 -17.81
C ASN A 164 12.85 -13.90 -18.29
N HIS A 165 13.29 -14.86 -17.48
CA HIS A 165 13.29 -16.29 -17.79
C HIS A 165 12.39 -17.10 -16.86
N LEU A 166 11.39 -16.47 -16.24
CA LEU A 166 10.55 -17.10 -15.23
C LEU A 166 9.84 -18.37 -15.74
N ASP A 167 9.59 -18.45 -17.04
CA ASP A 167 8.97 -19.62 -17.68
C ASP A 167 9.79 -20.92 -17.54
N ILE A 168 11.11 -20.82 -17.35
CA ILE A 168 11.98 -21.98 -17.09
C ILE A 168 11.83 -22.52 -15.66
N TYR A 169 11.24 -21.72 -14.76
CA TYR A 169 11.16 -22.00 -13.33
C TYR A 169 9.74 -22.24 -12.82
N LEU A 170 8.75 -22.41 -13.70
CA LEU A 170 7.33 -22.47 -13.31
C LEU A 170 7.03 -23.51 -12.21
N ASP A 171 7.64 -24.68 -12.31
CA ASP A 171 7.43 -25.77 -11.34
C ASP A 171 8.47 -25.80 -10.20
N LYS A 172 9.41 -24.85 -10.19
CA LYS A 172 10.48 -24.77 -9.20
C LYS A 172 10.07 -23.91 -8.02
N ASN A 173 10.51 -24.31 -6.83
CA ASN A 173 10.44 -23.47 -5.63
C ASN A 173 11.61 -22.47 -5.65
N LEU A 174 11.29 -21.22 -5.95
CA LEU A 174 12.22 -20.09 -6.07
C LEU A 174 12.64 -19.50 -4.72
N ASN A 175 12.05 -19.94 -3.62
CA ASN A 175 12.38 -19.45 -2.30
C ASN A 175 13.81 -19.86 -1.84
N LYS A 176 14.48 -20.77 -2.56
CA LYS A 176 15.89 -21.13 -2.32
C LYS A 176 16.90 -20.21 -3.01
N LEU A 177 16.45 -19.32 -3.90
CA LEU A 177 17.32 -18.35 -4.56
C LEU A 177 17.97 -17.40 -3.53
N SER A 178 19.04 -16.73 -3.93
CA SER A 178 19.66 -15.68 -3.10
C SER A 178 18.75 -14.45 -2.94
N PHE A 179 19.11 -13.55 -2.02
CA PHE A 179 18.42 -12.25 -1.88
C PHE A 179 18.72 -11.28 -3.04
N ASP A 180 19.76 -11.50 -3.84
CA ASP A 180 19.99 -10.68 -5.04
C ASP A 180 19.12 -11.15 -6.21
N GLU A 181 18.92 -12.47 -6.32
CA GLU A 181 18.07 -13.09 -7.34
C GLU A 181 16.58 -12.96 -7.05
N LEU A 182 16.19 -13.07 -5.78
CA LEU A 182 14.81 -12.84 -5.34
C LEU A 182 14.83 -12.00 -4.06
N PRO A 183 14.80 -10.66 -4.18
CA PRO A 183 14.91 -9.72 -3.06
C PRO A 183 13.90 -9.97 -1.96
N LEU A 184 14.32 -9.75 -0.71
CA LEU A 184 13.46 -9.92 0.47
C LEU A 184 12.15 -9.17 0.33
N MET A 185 12.18 -7.93 -0.18
CA MET A 185 10.97 -7.13 -0.40
C MET A 185 10.01 -7.77 -1.42
N VAL A 186 10.52 -8.43 -2.47
CA VAL A 186 9.69 -9.16 -3.44
C VAL A 186 9.05 -10.37 -2.77
N ARG A 187 9.80 -11.08 -1.91
CA ARG A 187 9.27 -12.21 -1.15
C ARG A 187 8.17 -11.78 -0.19
N GLN A 188 8.38 -10.67 0.51
CA GLN A 188 7.40 -10.07 1.41
C GLN A 188 6.15 -9.61 0.65
N ALA A 189 6.31 -8.96 -0.50
CA ALA A 189 5.21 -8.56 -1.36
C ALA A 189 4.42 -9.76 -1.88
N PHE A 190 5.12 -10.80 -2.34
CA PHE A 190 4.51 -12.04 -2.80
C PHE A 190 3.72 -12.73 -1.69
N GLN A 191 4.28 -12.84 -0.49
CA GLN A 191 3.59 -13.41 0.67
C GLN A 191 2.37 -12.57 1.06
N GLY A 192 2.49 -11.23 1.06
CA GLY A 192 1.38 -10.32 1.31
C GLY A 192 0.24 -10.48 0.30
N TRP A 193 0.58 -10.52 -0.99
CA TRP A 193 -0.35 -10.79 -2.08
C TRP A 193 -1.04 -12.15 -1.92
N LYS A 194 -0.28 -13.22 -1.63
CA LYS A 194 -0.82 -14.56 -1.44
C LYS A 194 -1.78 -14.62 -0.26
N ASN A 195 -1.39 -14.00 0.86
CA ASN A 195 -2.22 -13.90 2.06
C ASN A 195 -3.52 -13.14 1.80
N PHE A 196 -3.50 -12.10 0.97
CA PHE A 196 -4.68 -11.30 0.68
C PHE A 196 -5.60 -11.96 -0.36
N PHE A 197 -5.07 -12.33 -1.52
CA PHE A 197 -5.86 -12.76 -2.68
C PHE A 197 -6.13 -14.26 -2.77
N ILE A 198 -5.34 -15.08 -2.07
CA ILE A 198 -5.44 -16.55 -2.16
C ILE A 198 -5.84 -17.15 -0.82
N GLU A 199 -5.22 -16.70 0.27
CA GLU A 199 -5.33 -17.34 1.58
C GLU A 199 -6.14 -16.52 2.60
N GLY A 200 -6.76 -15.42 2.17
CA GLY A 200 -7.44 -14.46 3.05
C GLY A 200 -8.57 -15.09 3.85
N ASP A 201 -9.39 -15.92 3.21
CA ASP A 201 -10.49 -16.63 3.87
C ASP A 201 -9.98 -17.63 4.92
N GLU A 202 -8.92 -18.37 4.60
CA GLU A 202 -8.29 -19.32 5.53
C GLU A 202 -7.73 -18.59 6.76
N ILE A 203 -7.02 -17.48 6.53
CA ILE A 203 -6.50 -16.61 7.61
C ILE A 203 -7.65 -16.07 8.46
N ASN A 204 -8.74 -15.62 7.85
CA ASN A 204 -9.90 -15.08 8.58
C ASN A 204 -10.62 -16.14 9.43
N GLN A 205 -10.62 -17.39 9.00
CA GLN A 205 -11.25 -18.50 9.72
C GLN A 205 -10.33 -19.19 10.72
N LEU A 206 -9.02 -18.95 10.65
CA LEU A 206 -8.01 -19.56 11.51
C LEU A 206 -8.36 -19.43 12.99
N ARG A 207 -8.39 -20.58 13.68
CA ARG A 207 -8.48 -20.70 15.14
C ARG A 207 -7.09 -20.93 15.69
N VAL A 208 -6.73 -20.17 16.72
CA VAL A 208 -5.38 -20.21 17.28
C VAL A 208 -5.43 -20.86 18.67
N GLU A 209 -4.65 -21.93 18.81
CA GLU A 209 -4.38 -22.57 20.08
C GLU A 209 -3.35 -21.77 20.88
N LYS A 210 -3.62 -21.59 22.17
CA LYS A 210 -2.80 -20.79 23.09
C LYS A 210 -1.34 -21.24 23.11
N ASP A 211 -1.08 -22.54 23.26
CA ASP A 211 0.28 -23.07 23.41
C ASP A 211 1.12 -22.92 22.14
N LYS A 212 0.47 -23.07 20.97
CA LYS A 212 1.10 -22.83 19.68
C LYS A 212 1.42 -21.35 19.48
N LEU A 213 0.54 -20.45 19.92
CA LEU A 213 0.81 -19.01 19.88
C LEU A 213 1.98 -18.63 20.80
N ILE A 214 2.00 -19.13 22.04
CA ILE A 214 3.10 -18.89 22.98
C ILE A 214 4.43 -19.34 22.37
N THR A 215 4.45 -20.54 21.78
CA THR A 215 5.62 -21.04 21.04
C THR A 215 6.06 -20.09 19.94
N PHE A 216 5.12 -19.59 19.13
CA PHE A 216 5.39 -18.61 18.09
C PHE A 216 5.98 -17.31 18.66
N LEU A 217 5.40 -16.77 19.73
CA LEU A 217 5.85 -15.51 20.35
C LEU A 217 7.22 -15.62 21.02
N HIS A 218 7.59 -16.80 21.52
CA HIS A 218 8.95 -17.06 21.99
C HIS A 218 9.98 -17.01 20.85
N LEU A 219 9.63 -17.55 19.67
CA LEU A 219 10.51 -17.51 18.50
C LEU A 219 10.55 -16.13 17.84
N TYR A 220 9.44 -15.39 17.89
CA TYR A 220 9.30 -14.07 17.28
C TYR A 220 8.84 -13.03 18.33
N PRO A 221 9.71 -12.64 19.27
CA PRO A 221 9.35 -11.79 20.40
C PRO A 221 8.93 -10.37 20.00
N ASN A 222 9.26 -9.92 18.78
CA ASN A 222 8.87 -8.59 18.30
C ASN A 222 7.35 -8.44 18.15
N TYR A 223 6.61 -9.54 17.99
CA TYR A 223 5.16 -9.52 17.93
C TYR A 223 4.52 -9.29 19.31
N GLN A 224 5.14 -9.72 20.41
CA GLN A 224 4.60 -9.51 21.76
C GLN A 224 5.02 -8.20 22.43
N ARG A 225 5.85 -7.37 21.79
CA ARG A 225 6.32 -6.12 22.41
C ARG A 225 5.14 -5.22 22.81
N ASN A 226 5.21 -4.69 24.04
CA ASN A 226 4.23 -3.75 24.61
C ASN A 226 3.94 -2.53 23.72
N TYR A 227 4.88 -2.19 22.84
CA TYR A 227 4.67 -1.14 21.85
C TYR A 227 3.41 -1.37 21.00
N TRP A 228 3.19 -2.59 20.51
CA TRP A 228 2.00 -2.92 19.72
C TRP A 228 0.73 -2.73 20.54
N PHE A 229 0.74 -3.19 21.80
CA PHE A 229 -0.38 -3.01 22.71
C PHE A 229 -0.78 -1.54 22.81
N ASN A 230 0.18 -0.63 22.99
CA ASN A 230 -0.13 0.81 23.09
C ASN A 230 -0.78 1.39 21.82
N LEU A 231 -0.40 0.90 20.64
CA LEU A 231 -0.96 1.37 19.37
C LEU A 231 -2.32 0.76 19.01
N ILE A 232 -2.60 -0.44 19.54
CA ILE A 232 -3.75 -1.22 19.09
C ILE A 232 -4.79 -1.45 20.19
N LYS A 233 -4.50 -1.11 21.45
CA LYS A 233 -5.38 -1.33 22.62
C LYS A 233 -6.83 -0.85 22.42
N ASP A 234 -7.02 0.24 21.69
CA ASP A 234 -8.36 0.81 21.49
C ASP A 234 -9.19 -0.02 20.51
N ARG A 235 -8.54 -0.76 19.59
CA ARG A 235 -9.18 -1.64 18.60
C ARG A 235 -9.15 -3.11 19.02
N TYR A 236 -8.11 -3.52 19.73
CA TYR A 236 -7.85 -4.88 20.18
C TYR A 236 -7.49 -4.86 21.68
N PRO A 237 -8.45 -4.53 22.57
CA PRO A 237 -8.20 -4.38 24.01
C PRO A 237 -7.80 -5.69 24.70
N ASN A 238 -8.04 -6.81 24.04
CA ASN A 238 -7.71 -8.16 24.47
C ASN A 238 -6.43 -8.71 23.81
N TYR A 239 -5.63 -7.86 23.16
CA TYR A 239 -4.39 -8.26 22.52
C TYR A 239 -3.50 -9.07 23.48
N LEU A 240 -3.27 -10.34 23.14
CA LEU A 240 -2.49 -11.30 23.94
C LEU A 240 -3.01 -11.52 25.38
N LYS A 241 -4.25 -11.14 25.68
CA LYS A 241 -4.90 -11.53 26.93
C LYS A 241 -5.40 -12.97 26.80
N PHE A 242 -4.65 -13.88 27.40
CA PHE A 242 -5.00 -15.29 27.40
C PHE A 242 -6.18 -15.57 28.34
N SER A 243 -7.24 -16.16 27.81
CA SER A 243 -8.32 -16.71 28.63
C SER A 243 -7.92 -18.08 29.22
N SER A 244 -8.78 -18.64 30.08
CA SER A 244 -8.65 -20.02 30.58
C SER A 244 -8.95 -21.08 29.52
N SER A 245 -9.52 -20.71 28.37
CA SER A 245 -9.74 -21.59 27.22
C SER A 245 -8.43 -21.89 26.49
N ASN A 246 -8.30 -23.12 25.97
CA ASN A 246 -7.20 -23.52 25.09
C ASN A 246 -7.22 -22.77 23.74
N ASN A 247 -8.41 -22.34 23.30
CA ASN A 247 -8.60 -21.56 22.08
C ASN A 247 -8.73 -20.07 22.40
N LEU A 248 -8.03 -19.25 21.63
CA LEU A 248 -8.08 -17.79 21.74
C LEU A 248 -9.38 -17.22 21.15
N PRO A 249 -10.02 -16.25 21.82
CA PRO A 249 -11.12 -15.48 21.24
C PRO A 249 -10.70 -14.79 19.93
N LYS A 250 -11.60 -14.70 18.95
CA LYS A 250 -11.28 -14.10 17.63
C LYS A 250 -10.80 -12.65 17.72
N ASP A 251 -11.27 -11.90 18.71
CA ASP A 251 -10.96 -10.50 18.99
C ASP A 251 -9.67 -10.29 19.81
N SER A 252 -9.07 -11.37 20.32
CA SER A 252 -7.83 -11.31 21.10
C SER A 252 -6.56 -11.20 20.25
N MET A 253 -6.70 -11.26 18.92
CA MET A 253 -5.57 -11.28 17.99
C MET A 253 -5.72 -10.20 16.92
N ALA A 254 -4.73 -9.32 16.85
CA ALA A 254 -4.65 -8.32 15.79
C ALA A 254 -4.37 -8.99 14.42
N PRO A 255 -4.84 -8.40 13.30
CA PRO A 255 -4.67 -8.96 11.96
C PRO A 255 -3.23 -9.31 11.61
N PHE A 256 -2.28 -8.39 11.86
CA PHE A 256 -0.87 -8.62 11.56
C PHE A 256 -0.30 -9.84 12.30
N LEU A 257 -0.70 -10.05 13.56
CA LEU A 257 -0.28 -11.21 14.36
C LEU A 257 -0.91 -12.50 13.81
N LYS A 258 -2.17 -12.45 13.40
CA LYS A 258 -2.88 -13.58 12.81
C LYS A 258 -2.23 -14.04 11.50
N VAL A 259 -1.91 -13.08 10.63
CA VAL A 259 -1.22 -13.31 9.36
C VAL A 259 0.17 -13.89 9.59
N ALA A 260 0.93 -13.33 10.54
CA ALA A 260 2.24 -13.83 10.90
C ALA A 260 2.16 -15.27 11.46
N TYR A 261 1.26 -15.52 12.40
CA TYR A 261 1.07 -16.86 12.96
C TYR A 261 0.70 -17.89 11.87
N PHE A 262 -0.19 -17.52 10.94
CA PHE A 262 -0.55 -18.35 9.80
C PHE A 262 0.66 -18.68 8.91
N ASN A 263 1.43 -17.66 8.55
CA ASN A 263 2.64 -17.81 7.73
C ASN A 263 3.67 -18.73 8.39
N PHE A 264 3.85 -18.63 9.70
CA PHE A 264 4.75 -19.47 10.48
C PHE A 264 4.32 -20.93 10.43
N PHE A 265 3.03 -21.19 10.61
CA PHE A 265 2.49 -22.55 10.54
C PHE A 265 2.65 -23.16 9.14
N LYS A 266 2.29 -22.41 8.10
CA LYS A 266 2.48 -22.86 6.70
C LYS A 266 3.94 -23.11 6.34
N ALA A 267 4.88 -22.33 6.90
CA ALA A 267 6.31 -22.56 6.72
C ALA A 267 6.74 -23.90 7.36
N LYS A 268 6.32 -24.16 8.61
CA LYS A 268 6.62 -25.42 9.30
C LYS A 268 6.03 -26.64 8.62
N GLU A 269 4.78 -26.58 8.17
CA GLU A 269 4.15 -27.69 7.42
C GLU A 269 4.97 -28.08 6.19
N PHE A 270 5.56 -27.09 5.52
CA PHE A 270 6.39 -27.33 4.36
C PHE A 270 7.73 -27.99 4.73
N GLU A 271 8.38 -27.53 5.80
CA GLU A 271 9.64 -28.12 6.29
C GLU A 271 9.45 -29.60 6.65
N THR A 272 8.35 -29.95 7.32
CA THR A 272 8.04 -31.34 7.67
C THR A 272 7.84 -32.22 6.43
N LYS A 273 7.20 -31.70 5.39
CA LYS A 273 6.98 -32.42 4.12
C LYS A 273 8.26 -32.66 3.32
N ILE A 274 9.28 -31.82 3.49
CA ILE A 274 10.59 -32.06 2.86
C ILE A 274 11.40 -33.07 3.67
N GLY A 275 11.38 -33.01 4.99
CA GLY A 275 12.16 -33.92 5.85
C GLY A 275 11.65 -35.36 5.87
N THR A 276 10.52 -35.65 5.22
CA THR A 276 9.90 -36.99 5.13
C THR A 276 10.01 -37.63 3.75
N ASN A 277 10.65 -36.96 2.79
CA ASN A 277 10.98 -37.48 1.45
C ASN A 277 12.51 -37.61 1.28
#